data_AF-A0A2V9MB61-F1
#
_entry.id   AF-A0A2V9MB61-F1
#
_cell.length_a   1.000
_cell.length_b   1.000
_cell.length_c   1.000
_cell.angle_alpha   90.00
_cell.angle_beta   90.00
_cell.angle_gamma   90.00
#
_symmetry.space_group_name_H-M   'P 1'
#
loop_
_entity.id
_entity.type
_entity.pdbx_description
1 polymer ?
#
loop_
_entity_poly.entity_id
_entity_poly.type
_entity_poly.pdbx_seq_one_letter_code
_entity_poly.pdbx_strand_id
1 'polypeptide(L)' 'MESVFEIIAEPNRRAILSLLASSQQSVGEIERQLRMPQSTVSKHLRVLREAGF' A
#
# COMPACT_ATOMS: atom_id res chain seq x y z
N MET A 1 -6.37 -2.09 -18.05
CA MET A 1 -6.56 -2.72 -16.73
C MET A 1 -5.20 -3.26 -16.36
N GLU A 2 -4.51 -2.65 -15.39
CA GLU A 2 -3.23 -3.20 -14.91
C GLU A 2 -3.50 -4.58 -14.33
N SER A 3 -2.65 -5.54 -14.66
CA SER A 3 -2.71 -6.88 -14.09
C SER A 3 -2.37 -6.84 -12.59
N VAL A 4 -2.87 -7.82 -11.84
CA VAL A 4 -2.51 -8.02 -10.42
C VAL A 4 -0.99 -8.03 -10.23
N PHE A 5 -0.25 -8.62 -11.17
CA PHE A 5 1.22 -8.65 -11.17
C PHE A 5 1.85 -7.27 -11.33
N GLU A 6 1.34 -6.41 -12.20
CA GLU A 6 1.81 -5.03 -12.37
C GLU A 6 1.52 -4.18 -11.11
N ILE A 7 0.37 -4.41 -10.48
CA ILE A 7 0.00 -3.70 -9.26
C ILE A 7 0.96 -4.06 -8.14
N ILE A 8 1.18 -5.35 -7.86
CA ILE A 8 2.16 -5.77 -6.84
C ILE A 8 3.61 -5.58 -7.28
N ALA A 9 3.92 -5.27 -8.55
CA ALA A 9 5.28 -4.98 -8.98
C ALA A 9 5.82 -3.65 -8.44
N GLU A 10 4.95 -2.75 -7.95
CA GLU A 10 5.39 -1.50 -7.33
C GLU A 10 5.82 -1.74 -5.87
N PRO A 11 7.04 -1.31 -5.49
CA PRO A 11 7.65 -1.65 -4.21
C PRO A 11 6.89 -1.10 -3.00
N ASN A 12 6.33 0.11 -3.07
CA ASN A 12 5.60 0.69 -1.94
C ASN A 12 4.28 -0.04 -1.67
N ARG A 13 3.56 -0.46 -2.72
CA ARG A 13 2.38 -1.32 -2.61
C ARG A 13 2.72 -2.65 -1.95
N ARG A 14 3.82 -3.30 -2.31
CA ARG A 14 4.27 -4.52 -1.60
C ARG A 14 4.61 -4.27 -0.14
N ALA A 15 5.29 -3.17 0.15
CA ALA A 15 5.64 -2.82 1.53
C ALA A 15 4.38 -2.58 2.37
N ILE A 16 3.39 -1.86 1.83
CA ILE A 16 2.08 -1.64 2.47
C ILE A 16 1.36 -2.97 2.72
N LEU A 17 1.28 -3.85 1.73
CA LEU A 17 0.65 -5.17 1.88
C LEU A 17 1.37 -6.02 2.93
N SER A 18 2.70 -5.96 2.99
CA SER A 18 3.50 -6.71 3.98
C SER A 18 3.20 -6.25 5.41
N LEU A 19 3.05 -4.93 5.60
CA LEU A 19 2.68 -4.35 6.88
C LEU A 19 1.25 -4.76 7.31
N LEU A 20 0.29 -4.65 6.39
CA LEU A 20 -1.12 -4.98 6.64
C LEU A 20 -1.37 -6.49 6.82
N ALA A 21 -0.57 -7.34 6.16
CA ALA A 21 -0.60 -8.78 6.36
C ALA A 21 -0.15 -9.19 7.78
N SER A 22 0.67 -8.36 8.43
CA SER A 22 1.15 -8.62 9.79
C SER A 22 0.15 -8.17 10.86
N SER A 23 -0.51 -7.03 10.64
CA SER A 23 -1.51 -6.47 11.57
C SER A 23 -2.29 -5.33 10.91
N GLN A 24 -3.48 -5.01 11.42
CA GLN A 24 -4.17 -3.77 11.03
C GLN A 24 -3.32 -2.56 11.42
N GLN A 25 -3.17 -1.61 10.49
CA GLN A 25 -2.43 -0.37 10.70
C GLN A 25 -3.19 0.81 10.10
N SER A 26 -3.16 1.94 10.81
CA SER A 26 -3.63 3.22 10.33
C SER A 26 -2.70 3.80 9.26
N VAL A 27 -3.22 4.72 8.44
CA VAL A 27 -2.44 5.42 7.41
C VAL A 27 -1.22 6.12 8.02
N GLY A 28 -1.37 6.75 9.19
CA GLY A 28 -0.26 7.43 9.88
C GLY A 28 0.81 6.49 10.42
N GLU A 29 0.46 5.24 10.79
CA GLU A 29 1.45 4.24 11.17
C GLU A 29 2.26 3.76 9.95
N ILE A 30 1.59 3.56 8.81
CA ILE A 30 2.24 3.19 7.55
C ILE A 30 3.14 4.32 7.05
N GLU A 31 2.67 5.58 7.12
CA GLU A 31 3.43 6.79 6.81
C GLU A 31 4.76 6.83 7.57
N ARG A 32 4.70 6.66 8.89
CA ARG A 32 5.89 6.66 9.76
C ARG A 32 6.82 5.50 9.47
N GLN A 33 6.30 4.28 9.27
CA GLN A 33 7.11 3.08 9.05
C GLN A 33 7.81 3.10 7.69
N LEU A 34 7.12 3.53 6.65
CA LEU A 34 7.66 3.56 5.29
C LEU A 34 8.35 4.89 4.95
N ARG A 35 8.30 5.88 5.85
CA ARG A 35 8.86 7.23 5.65
C ARG A 35 8.38 7.87 4.35
N MET A 36 7.10 7.66 4.04
CA MET A 36 6.44 8.21 2.86
C MET A 36 5.42 9.26 3.30
N PRO A 37 5.15 10.32 2.50
CA PRO A 37 4.05 11.23 2.81
C PRO A 37 2.69 10.53 2.83
N GLN A 38 1.78 11.01 3.68
CA GLN A 38 0.41 10.48 3.79
C GLN A 38 -0.33 10.43 2.44
N SER A 39 -0.14 11.41 1.57
CA SER A 39 -0.75 11.46 0.23
C SER A 39 -0.29 10.30 -0.66
N THR A 40 0.99 9.93 -0.59
CA THR A 40 1.56 8.79 -1.31
C THR A 40 0.99 7.48 -0.78
N VAL A 41 0.97 7.29 0.55
CA VAL A 41 0.36 6.11 1.18
C VAL A 41 -1.10 5.96 0.76
N SER A 42 -1.87 7.06 0.81
CA SER A 42 -3.30 7.06 0.46
C SER A 42 -3.53 6.70 -1.01
N LYS A 43 -2.67 7.19 -1.92
CA LYS A 43 -2.71 6.84 -3.35
C LYS A 43 -2.48 5.33 -3.55
N HIS A 44 -1.46 4.76 -2.90
CA HIS A 44 -1.18 3.32 -3.02
C HIS A 44 -2.31 2.46 -2.44
N LEU A 45 -2.84 2.81 -1.26
CA LEU A 45 -3.98 2.13 -0.66
C LEU A 45 -5.22 2.17 -1.54
N ARG A 46 -5.49 3.29 -2.22
CA ARG A 46 -6.59 3.40 -3.17
C ARG A 46 -6.43 2.43 -4.34
N VAL A 47 -5.25 2.38 -4.96
CA VAL A 47 -4.97 1.45 -6.07
C VAL A 47 -5.11 -0.01 -5.62
N LEU A 48 -4.60 -0.34 -4.43
CA LEU A 48 -4.73 -1.68 -3.85
C LEU A 48 -6.20 -2.06 -3.63
N ARG A 49 -7.00 -1.16 -3.04
CA ARG A 49 -8.43 -1.39 -2.82
C ARG A 49 -9.20 -1.55 -4.14
N GLU A 50 -8.91 -0.72 -5.14
CA GLU A 50 -9.55 -0.81 -6.47
C GLU A 50 -9.22 -2.14 -7.18
N ALA A 51 -8.09 -2.76 -6.83
CA ALA A 51 -7.65 -4.06 -7.34
C ALA A 51 -8.10 -5.26 -6.49
N GLY A 52 -8.82 -5.03 -5.38
CA GLY A 52 -9.39 -6.08 -4.53
C GLY A 52 -8.43 -6.69 -3.50
N PHE A 53 -7.36 -5.98 -3.15
CA PHE A 53 -6.51 -6.34 -2.00
C PHE A 53 -7.11 -5.87 -0.67
#